data_AF-K1SI54-F1
#
_entry.id   AF-K1SI54-F1
#
_cell.length_a   1.000
_cell.length_b   1.000
_cell.length_c   1.000
_cell.angle_alpha   90.00
_cell.angle_beta   90.00
_cell.angle_gamma   90.00
#
_symmetry.space_group_name_H-M   'P 1'
#
loop_
_entity.id
_entity.type
_entity.pdbx_description
1 polymer ?
#
loop_
_entity_poly.entity_id
_entity_poly.type
_entity_poly.pdbx_seq_one_letter_code
_entity_poly.pdbx_strand_id
1 'polypeptide(L)'
;KIVEKDYEGAYQVIHQTSSLPAVCGRVCPQESQCEMHCVRGKKGDPVGIGRLERFVADWHNAHSTEAAAKPREQRPQGGGHRLRPCRSDLRRRPGQEGL
;
A
#
# COMPACT_ATOMS: atom_id res chain seq x y z
N LYS A 1 -13.18 -5.98 -17.56
CA LYS A 1 -13.25 -4.60 -17.03
C LYS A 1 -12.25 -3.65 -17.71
N ILE A 2 -10.92 -3.84 -17.58
CA ILE A 2 -9.92 -2.93 -18.20
C ILE A 2 -10.02 -2.89 -19.73
N VAL A 3 -10.18 -4.05 -20.39
CA VAL A 3 -10.33 -4.13 -21.86
C VAL A 3 -11.61 -3.44 -22.34
N GLU A 4 -12.67 -3.47 -21.53
CA GLU A 4 -13.97 -2.87 -21.82
C GLU A 4 -14.00 -1.35 -21.52
N LYS A 5 -12.87 -0.76 -21.11
CA LYS A 5 -12.72 0.63 -20.67
C LYS A 5 -13.54 1.00 -19.41
N ASP A 6 -14.00 -0.01 -18.68
CA ASP A 6 -14.61 0.16 -17.36
C ASP A 6 -13.50 0.17 -16.30
N TYR A 7 -12.91 1.34 -16.08
CA TYR A 7 -11.80 1.54 -15.14
C TYR A 7 -12.29 1.66 -13.70
N GLU A 8 -13.43 2.31 -13.47
CA GLU A 8 -14.03 2.42 -12.14
C GLU A 8 -14.42 1.03 -11.61
N GLY A 9 -15.12 0.22 -12.43
CA GLY A 9 -15.48 -1.14 -12.04
C GLY A 9 -14.27 -2.05 -11.86
N ALA A 10 -13.16 -1.79 -12.57
CA ALA A 10 -11.90 -2.48 -12.34
C ALA A 10 -11.28 -2.08 -10.99
N TYR A 11 -11.28 -0.80 -10.66
CA TYR A 11 -10.77 -0.29 -9.39
C TYR A 11 -11.52 -0.89 -8.21
N GLN A 12 -12.86 -0.90 -8.26
CA GLN A 12 -13.70 -1.44 -7.19
C GLN A 12 -13.42 -2.93 -6.93
N VAL A 13 -13.17 -3.72 -7.98
CA VAL A 13 -12.81 -5.14 -7.82
C VAL A 13 -11.45 -5.30 -7.15
N ILE A 14 -10.46 -4.49 -7.53
CA ILE A 14 -9.14 -4.53 -6.88
C ILE A 14 -9.25 -4.03 -5.43
N HIS A 15 -10.08 -3.02 -5.17
CA HIS A 15 -10.29 -2.47 -3.85
C HIS A 15 -10.90 -3.50 -2.87
N GLN A 16 -11.72 -4.43 -3.36
CA GLN A 16 -12.31 -5.49 -2.54
C GLN A 16 -11.25 -6.43 -1.93
N THR A 17 -10.13 -6.64 -2.63
CA THR A 17 -9.07 -7.56 -2.17
C THR A 17 -7.85 -6.84 -1.60
N SER A 18 -7.62 -5.59 -2.01
CA SER A 18 -6.56 -4.74 -1.48
C SER A 18 -7.10 -3.37 -1.10
N SER A 19 -6.86 -2.96 0.14
CA SER A 19 -7.31 -1.65 0.62
C SER A 19 -6.50 -0.48 0.05
N LEU A 20 -5.33 -0.73 -0.55
CA LEU A 20 -4.38 0.30 -1.02
C LEU A 20 -3.83 0.01 -2.44
N PRO A 21 -4.70 -0.11 -3.47
CA PRO A 21 -4.29 -0.46 -4.84
C PRO A 21 -3.26 0.50 -5.44
N ALA A 22 -3.34 1.80 -5.10
CA ALA A 22 -2.38 2.81 -5.56
C ALA A 22 -0.95 2.56 -5.04
N VAL A 23 -0.80 1.98 -3.85
CA VAL A 23 0.52 1.70 -3.25
C VAL A 23 1.03 0.34 -3.72
N CYS A 24 0.15 -0.67 -3.78
CA CYS A 24 0.49 -2.02 -4.21
C CYS A 24 1.20 -2.04 -5.58
N GLY A 25 0.69 -1.32 -6.58
CA GLY A 25 1.33 -1.26 -7.90
C GLY A 25 2.68 -0.54 -7.94
N ARG A 26 3.06 0.20 -6.90
CA ARG A 26 4.32 0.99 -6.82
C ARG A 26 5.41 0.30 -6.00
N VAL A 27 5.04 -0.39 -4.91
CA VAL A 27 6.01 -0.95 -3.95
C VAL A 27 6.11 -2.47 -4.01
N CYS A 28 5.13 -3.15 -4.62
CA CYS A 28 5.13 -4.60 -4.68
C CYS A 28 6.32 -5.10 -5.52
N PRO A 29 7.15 -6.01 -4.98
CA PRO A 29 8.15 -6.73 -5.77
C PRO A 29 7.42 -7.74 -6.68
N GLN A 30 7.02 -7.29 -7.86
CA GLN A 30 6.15 -8.05 -8.77
C GLN A 30 6.82 -9.32 -9.30
N GLU A 31 8.13 -9.23 -9.58
CA GLU A 31 8.97 -10.33 -10.09
C GLU A 31 9.03 -11.55 -9.17
N SER A 32 8.86 -11.35 -7.86
CA SER A 32 8.89 -12.43 -6.86
C SER A 32 7.49 -12.88 -6.42
N GLN A 33 6.43 -12.26 -6.93
CA GLN A 33 5.05 -12.52 -6.51
C GLN A 33 4.14 -12.86 -7.70
N CYS A 34 3.13 -12.03 -7.95
CA CYS A 34 2.08 -12.31 -8.92
C CYS A 34 2.62 -12.57 -10.34
N GLU A 35 3.71 -11.90 -10.74
CA GLU A 35 4.31 -12.08 -12.08
C GLU A 35 5.16 -13.35 -12.18
N MET A 36 5.75 -13.83 -11.07
CA MET A 36 6.51 -15.09 -11.02
C MET A 36 5.65 -16.29 -11.44
N HIS A 37 4.40 -16.32 -10.98
CA HIS A 37 3.48 -17.41 -11.24
C HIS A 37 2.65 -17.23 -12.52
N CYS A 38 2.90 -16.15 -13.29
CA CYS A 38 2.16 -15.87 -14.51
C CYS A 38 2.43 -16.94 -15.59
N VAL A 39 1.38 -17.63 -16.05
CA VAL A 39 1.49 -18.63 -17.12
C VAL A 39 2.04 -18.02 -18.41
N ARG A 40 1.73 -16.75 -18.69
CA ARG A 40 2.28 -16.03 -19.85
C ARG A 40 3.78 -15.76 -19.70
N GLY A 41 4.24 -15.49 -18.46
CA GLY A 41 5.66 -15.34 -18.11
C GLY A 41 6.48 -16.61 -18.34
N LYS A 42 5.86 -17.79 -18.26
CA LYS A 42 6.54 -19.06 -18.61
C LYS A 42 6.78 -19.23 -20.11
N LYS A 43 6.05 -18.51 -20.96
CA LYS A 43 6.10 -18.60 -22.43
C LYS A 43 6.65 -17.33 -23.10
N GLY A 44 7.12 -16.35 -22.32
CA GLY A 44 7.52 -15.03 -22.80
C GLY A 44 7.41 -14.01 -21.68
N ASP A 45 7.00 -12.78 -22.00
CA ASP A 45 6.84 -11.75 -20.97
C ASP A 45 5.59 -11.95 -20.10
N PRO A 46 5.70 -11.81 -18.76
CA PRO A 46 4.54 -11.85 -17.88
C PRO A 46 3.59 -10.68 -18.15
N VAL A 47 2.34 -10.84 -17.73
CA VAL A 47 1.41 -9.71 -17.72
C VAL A 47 1.86 -8.72 -16.67
N GLY A 48 2.00 -7.45 -17.04
CA GLY A 48 2.40 -6.38 -16.12
C GLY A 48 1.30 -6.01 -15.11
N ILE A 49 1.04 -6.87 -14.13
CA ILE A 49 -0.12 -6.79 -13.24
C ILE A 49 -0.06 -5.52 -12.39
N GLY A 50 1.07 -5.22 -11.75
CA GLY A 50 1.17 -4.02 -10.91
C GLY A 50 1.14 -2.73 -11.72
N ARG A 51 1.53 -2.75 -13.00
CA ARG A 51 1.32 -1.59 -13.90
C ARG A 51 -0.16 -1.36 -14.17
N LEU A 52 -0.94 -2.42 -14.33
CA LEU A 52 -2.39 -2.34 -14.51
C LEU A 52 -3.08 -1.86 -13.23
N GLU A 53 -2.70 -2.39 -12.06
CA GLU A 53 -3.20 -1.93 -10.76
C GLU A 53 -2.91 -0.44 -10.55
N ARG A 54 -1.67 -0.02 -10.82
CA ARG A 54 -1.27 1.39 -10.75
C ARG A 54 -2.09 2.25 -11.70
N PHE A 55 -2.25 1.83 -12.96
CA PHE A 55 -3.00 2.58 -13.95
C PHE A 55 -4.46 2.80 -13.54
N VAL A 56 -5.12 1.74 -13.08
CA VAL A 56 -6.53 1.80 -12.64
C VAL A 56 -6.67 2.67 -11.39
N ALA A 57 -5.75 2.56 -10.44
CA ALA A 57 -5.76 3.38 -9.24
C ALA A 57 -5.48 4.86 -9.53
N ASP A 58 -4.54 5.16 -10.41
CA ASP A 58 -4.23 6.54 -10.82
C ASP A 58 -5.39 7.14 -11.62
N TRP A 59 -6.05 6.33 -12.45
CA TRP A 59 -7.26 6.75 -13.16
C TRP A 59 -8.39 7.09 -12.17
N HIS A 60 -8.66 6.21 -11.20
CA HIS A 60 -9.67 6.44 -10.15
C HIS A 60 -9.36 7.73 -9.37
N ASN A 61 -8.13 7.91 -8.88
CA ASN A 61 -7.76 9.13 -8.15
C ASN A 61 -7.93 10.43 -8.97
N ALA A 62 -7.78 10.36 -10.29
CA ALA A 62 -7.92 11.52 -11.17
C ALA A 62 -9.38 11.81 -11.58
N HIS A 63 -10.27 10.81 -11.57
CA HIS A 63 -11.64 10.93 -12.09
C HIS A 63 -12.72 10.77 -11.03
N SER A 64 -12.39 10.22 -9.85
CA SER A 64 -13.35 10.00 -8.78
C SER A 64 -13.53 11.28 -7.97
N THR A 65 -14.75 11.81 -8.02
CA THR A 65 -15.19 13.00 -7.29
C THR A 65 -15.57 12.72 -5.83
N GLU A 66 -15.53 11.46 -5.39
CA GLU A 66 -15.86 11.07 -4.02
C GLU A 66 -14.60 11.00 -3.15
N ALA A 67 -14.46 11.97 -2.25
CA ALA A 67 -13.42 11.96 -1.23
C ALA A 67 -13.59 10.72 -0.34
N ALA A 68 -12.50 9.97 -0.12
CA ALA A 68 -12.46 8.85 0.79
C ALA A 68 -13.15 9.22 2.12
N ALA A 69 -14.19 8.46 2.48
CA ALA A 69 -14.91 8.66 3.73
C ALA A 69 -13.90 8.64 4.88
N LYS A 70 -13.82 9.74 5.63
CA LYS A 70 -12.82 9.91 6.70
C LYS A 70 -12.88 8.69 7.62
N PRO A 71 -11.74 8.02 7.88
CA PRO A 71 -11.70 6.99 8.91
C PRO A 71 -12.23 7.60 10.21
N ARG A 72 -13.25 6.97 10.79
CA ARG A 72 -13.76 7.37 12.10
C ARG A 72 -12.60 7.27 13.09
N GLU A 73 -12.30 8.37 13.76
CA GLU A 73 -11.25 8.48 14.78
C GLU A 73 -11.37 7.32 15.78
N GLN A 74 -10.49 6.33 15.68
CA GLN A 74 -10.36 5.27 16.67
C GLN A 74 -9.16 5.61 17.53
N ARG A 75 -9.42 6.08 18.76
CA ARG A 75 -8.39 6.33 19.77
C ARG A 75 -7.61 5.02 20.00
N PRO A 76 -6.29 4.98 19.72
CA PRO A 76 -5.51 3.78 19.96
C PRO A 76 -5.50 3.47 21.45
N GLN A 77 -5.94 2.28 21.85
CA GLN A 77 -5.65 1.77 23.19
C GLN A 77 -4.18 1.36 23.17
N GLY A 78 -3.34 2.18 23.82
CA GLY A 78 -1.89 2.02 23.82
C GLY A 78 -1.44 0.66 24.35
N GLY A 79 -1.04 -0.23 23.45
CA GLY A 79 -0.20 -1.38 23.76
C GLY A 79 1.26 -0.96 23.64
N GLY A 80 1.89 -0.62 24.77
CA GLY A 80 3.27 -0.15 24.81
C GLY A 80 4.27 -1.25 24.44
N HIS A 81 4.62 -1.36 23.16
CA HIS A 81 5.93 -1.91 22.81
C HIS A 81 6.95 -0.80 23.06
N ARG A 82 7.83 -1.02 24.03
CA ARG A 82 8.83 -0.04 24.49
C ARG A 82 9.79 0.24 23.33
N LEU A 83 9.51 1.27 22.54
CA LEU A 83 10.42 1.78 21.52
C LEU A 83 11.72 2.14 22.24
N ARG A 84 12.78 1.35 22.00
CA ARG A 84 14.13 1.78 22.37
C ARG A 84 14.37 3.10 21.63
N PRO A 85 14.71 4.19 22.32
CA PRO A 85 15.07 5.42 21.64
C PRO A 85 16.26 5.13 20.71
N CYS A 86 16.21 5.68 19.50
CA CYS A 86 17.35 5.70 18.61
C CYS A 86 18.53 6.31 19.39
N ARG A 87 19.67 5.61 19.43
CA ARG A 87 20.84 5.92 20.26
C ARG A 87 21.42 7.33 20.04
N SER A 88 20.96 8.04 19.01
CA SER A 88 21.30 9.42 18.68
C SER A 88 20.57 10.48 19.52
N ASP A 89 19.49 10.16 20.23
CA ASP A 89 18.77 11.10 21.11
C ASP A 89 19.25 11.02 22.57
N LEU A 90 20.57 11.05 22.78
CA LEU A 90 21.18 11.18 24.10
C LEU A 90 21.23 12.66 24.57
N ARG A 91 20.17 13.42 24.34
CA ARG A 91 20.06 14.77 24.91
C ARG A 91 19.59 14.68 26.35
N ARG A 92 20.59 14.66 27.24
CA ARG A 92 20.60 15.14 28.63
C ARG A 92 19.30 14.94 29.42
N ARG A 93 19.23 13.86 30.20
CA ARG A 93 18.42 13.87 31.43
C ARG A 93 19.29 14.41 32.57
N PRO A 94 19.00 15.59 33.15
CA PRO A 94 19.61 15.98 34.41
C PRO A 94 18.93 15.19 35.53
N GLY A 95 19.70 14.56 36.41
CA GLY A 95 19.18 13.94 37.64
C GLY A 95 19.19 12.41 37.72
N GLN A 96 20.28 11.74 37.32
CA GLN A 96 20.62 10.42 37.85
C GLN A 96 21.98 10.49 38.54
N GLU A 97 21.98 11.10 39.72
CA GLU A 97 22.95 10.82 40.78
C GLU A 97 22.53 9.50 41.45
N GLY A 98 23.52 8.66 41.81
CA GLY A 98 23.32 7.54 42.72
C GLY A 98 23.76 6.18 42.19
N LEU A 99 25.07 5.96 42.06
CA LEU A 99 25.84 4.87 42.69
C LEU A 99 27.33 4.99 42.33
#